data_AF-A0A7X6X065-F1
#
_entry.id   AF-A0A7X6X065-F1
#
_cell.length_a   1.000
_cell.length_b   1.000
_cell.length_c   1.000
_cell.angle_alpha   90.00
_cell.angle_beta   90.00
_cell.angle_gamma   90.00
#
_symmetry.space_group_name_H-M   'P 1'
#
loop_
_entity.id
_entity.type
_entity.pdbx_description
1 polymer ?
#
loop_
_entity_poly.entity_id
_entity_poly.type
_entity_poly.pdbx_seq_one_letter_code
_entity_poly.pdbx_strand_id
1 'polypeptide(L)'
;MVHHAPYTTQLQAGLGLVGETKTLLDLWSPGMSANQLHQVALESGRFPTVTARRLRNIVVECFAPRYLVAGGAPAAHLKQLSAAISTADLVQLMFVFTSRANPILGDFVRQVYWARYAGGYTQITNDDARTFVERGIDDGKTIKRWSETTVRRISAYLTGCCADYGMLERGLRSNR
;
A
#
# COMPACT_ATOMS: atom_id res chain seq x y z
N MET A 1 -4.54 -25.95 3.35
CA MET A 1 -4.67 -24.67 4.09
C MET A 1 -3.75 -23.67 3.43
N VAL A 2 -4.28 -22.56 2.90
CA VAL A 2 -3.42 -21.49 2.37
C VAL A 2 -2.84 -20.76 3.58
N HIS A 3 -1.54 -20.94 3.84
CA HIS A 3 -0.86 -20.17 4.87
C HIS A 3 -0.89 -18.70 4.46
N HIS A 4 -1.68 -17.88 5.15
CA HIS A 4 -1.68 -16.44 4.95
C HIS A 4 -0.35 -15.89 5.48
N ALA A 5 0.36 -15.08 4.68
CA ALA A 5 1.56 -14.42 5.15
C ALA A 5 1.22 -13.56 6.40
N PRO A 6 2.11 -13.55 7.41
CA PRO A 6 1.87 -12.80 8.64
C PRO A 6 1.78 -11.31 8.35
N TYR A 7 1.07 -10.60 9.20
CA TYR A 7 1.02 -9.15 9.20
C TYR A 7 2.42 -8.60 9.48
N THR A 8 2.84 -7.66 8.65
CA THR A 8 4.12 -6.96 8.77
C THR A 8 3.88 -5.46 8.91
N THR A 9 4.93 -4.73 9.26
CA THR A 9 4.88 -3.26 9.29
C THR A 9 5.17 -2.63 7.93
N GLN A 10 5.30 -3.41 6.85
CA GLN A 10 5.77 -2.94 5.54
C GLN A 10 4.90 -1.83 4.94
N LEU A 11 3.59 -1.79 5.25
CA LEU A 11 2.68 -0.73 4.78
C LEU A 11 3.17 0.68 5.15
N GLN A 12 3.93 0.83 6.25
CA GLN A 12 4.55 2.09 6.64
C GLN A 12 5.55 2.64 5.64
N ALA A 13 6.13 1.78 4.81
CA ALA A 13 7.15 2.17 3.85
C ALA A 13 6.56 3.02 2.74
N GLY A 14 5.24 3.02 2.50
CA GLY A 14 4.73 3.79 1.37
C GLY A 14 3.26 3.67 1.01
N LEU A 15 2.34 3.44 1.96
CA LEU A 15 0.89 3.67 1.78
C LEU A 15 0.38 3.42 0.33
N GLY A 16 -0.27 4.42 -0.30
CA GLY A 16 -0.68 4.35 -1.69
C GLY A 16 0.42 4.64 -2.71
N LEU A 17 1.18 5.74 -2.53
CA LEU A 17 2.23 6.19 -3.48
C LEU A 17 1.78 6.17 -4.95
N VAL A 18 0.56 6.67 -5.22
CA VAL A 18 -0.05 6.60 -6.56
C VAL A 18 0.80 7.33 -7.60
N GLY A 19 1.23 8.55 -7.30
CA GLY A 19 2.03 9.36 -8.24
C GLY A 19 3.36 8.71 -8.55
N GLU A 20 4.08 8.28 -7.52
CA GLU A 20 5.38 7.60 -7.66
C GLU A 20 5.23 6.28 -8.40
N THR A 21 4.17 5.51 -8.13
CA THR A 21 3.91 4.24 -8.82
C THR A 21 3.69 4.46 -10.31
N LYS A 22 2.92 5.48 -10.72
CA LYS A 22 2.74 5.80 -12.14
C LYS A 22 4.07 6.14 -12.82
N THR A 23 4.88 6.98 -12.19
CA THR A 23 6.21 7.34 -12.70
C THR A 23 7.12 6.11 -12.81
N LEU A 24 7.09 5.22 -11.82
CA LEU A 24 7.87 3.97 -11.85
C LEU A 24 7.39 2.98 -12.92
N LEU A 25 6.07 2.85 -13.14
CA LEU A 25 5.52 2.04 -14.23
C LEU A 25 6.01 2.54 -15.60
N ASP A 26 6.04 3.85 -15.79
CA ASP A 26 6.50 4.47 -17.03
C ASP A 26 8.01 4.20 -17.29
N LEU A 27 8.83 4.28 -16.24
CA LEU A 27 10.27 4.00 -16.32
C LEU A 27 10.62 2.51 -16.44
N TRP A 28 9.80 1.62 -15.88
CA TRP A 28 10.09 0.19 -15.84
C TRP A 28 9.87 -0.49 -17.20
N SER A 29 10.74 -1.43 -17.54
CA SER A 29 10.59 -2.34 -18.68
C SER A 29 10.73 -3.80 -18.25
N PRO A 30 10.13 -4.75 -18.99
CA PRO A 30 10.26 -6.18 -18.69
C PRO A 30 11.71 -6.62 -18.49
N GLY A 31 11.95 -7.42 -17.45
CA GLY A 31 13.28 -7.89 -17.06
C GLY A 31 14.07 -6.95 -16.16
N MET A 32 13.65 -5.68 -15.96
CA MET A 32 14.32 -4.80 -15.00
C MET A 32 14.10 -5.27 -13.56
N SER A 33 15.20 -5.46 -12.83
CA SER A 33 15.21 -5.65 -11.39
C SER A 33 14.85 -4.37 -10.62
N ALA A 34 14.48 -4.51 -9.34
CA ALA A 34 14.24 -3.36 -8.46
C ALA A 34 15.46 -2.43 -8.35
N ASN A 35 16.68 -2.98 -8.36
CA ASN A 35 17.91 -2.18 -8.32
C ASN A 35 18.10 -1.39 -9.62
N GLN A 36 17.89 -2.02 -10.77
CA GLN A 36 17.96 -1.33 -12.07
C GLN A 36 16.89 -0.24 -12.17
N LEU A 37 15.65 -0.53 -11.77
CA LEU A 37 14.58 0.46 -11.74
C LEU A 37 14.92 1.64 -10.82
N HIS A 38 15.53 1.39 -9.66
CA HIS A 38 15.98 2.45 -8.77
C HIS A 38 17.03 3.35 -9.44
N GLN A 39 18.01 2.79 -10.14
CA GLN A 39 19.03 3.58 -10.84
C GLN A 39 18.41 4.43 -11.95
N VAL A 40 17.58 3.82 -12.81
CA VAL A 40 16.85 4.54 -13.86
C VAL A 40 15.98 5.66 -13.28
N ALA A 41 15.28 5.40 -12.17
CA ALA A 41 14.47 6.41 -11.49
C ALA A 41 15.31 7.56 -10.91
N LEU A 42 16.48 7.27 -10.35
CA LEU A 42 17.39 8.27 -9.82
C LEU A 42 17.95 9.16 -10.94
N GLU A 43 18.42 8.54 -12.04
CA GLU A 43 18.97 9.23 -13.21
C GLU A 43 17.92 10.04 -13.99
N SER A 44 16.66 9.63 -13.93
CA SER A 44 15.57 10.31 -14.66
C SER A 44 15.28 11.73 -14.18
N GLY A 45 15.64 12.09 -12.95
CA GLY A 45 15.28 13.37 -12.33
C GLY A 45 13.77 13.55 -12.04
N ARG A 46 12.94 12.51 -12.22
CA ARG A 46 11.46 12.60 -12.08
C ARG A 46 10.94 12.55 -10.64
N PHE A 47 11.84 12.50 -9.66
CA PHE A 47 11.50 12.45 -8.23
C PHE A 47 12.20 13.58 -7.44
N PRO A 48 12.03 14.86 -7.81
CA PRO A 48 12.83 15.97 -7.29
C PRO A 48 12.64 16.23 -5.79
N THR A 49 11.51 15.79 -5.21
CA THR A 49 11.19 15.95 -3.78
C THR A 49 11.55 14.73 -2.93
N VAL A 50 12.09 13.68 -3.56
CA VAL A 50 12.37 12.40 -2.90
C VAL A 50 13.87 12.18 -2.83
N THR A 51 14.41 12.01 -1.62
CA THR A 51 15.83 11.70 -1.46
C THR A 51 16.18 10.35 -2.09
N ALA A 52 17.42 10.16 -2.56
CA ALA A 52 17.87 8.90 -3.16
C ALA A 52 17.58 7.68 -2.26
N ARG A 53 17.82 7.82 -0.95
CA ARG A 53 17.48 6.80 0.05
C ARG A 53 15.99 6.50 0.10
N ARG A 54 15.15 7.54 0.10
CA ARG A 54 13.69 7.36 0.12
C ARG A 54 13.19 6.71 -1.17
N LEU A 55 13.73 7.10 -2.32
CA LEU A 55 13.42 6.51 -3.62
C LEU A 55 13.76 5.02 -3.64
N ARG A 56 14.94 4.64 -3.13
CA ARG A 56 15.31 3.23 -2.97
C ARG A 56 14.29 2.46 -2.13
N ASN A 57 13.86 3.02 -1.00
CA ASN A 57 12.85 2.40 -0.15
C ASN A 57 11.50 2.28 -0.88
N ILE A 58 11.08 3.29 -1.64
CA ILE A 58 9.85 3.22 -2.44
C ILE A 58 9.94 2.08 -3.46
N VAL A 59 11.05 1.98 -4.19
CA VAL A 59 11.23 0.94 -5.21
C VAL A 59 11.28 -0.45 -4.59
N VAL A 60 12.11 -0.65 -3.55
CA VAL A 60 12.38 -1.98 -2.98
C VAL A 60 11.27 -2.45 -2.04
N GLU A 61 10.74 -1.58 -1.17
CA GLU A 61 9.78 -1.97 -0.12
C GLU A 61 8.32 -1.78 -0.54
N CYS A 62 8.04 -1.01 -1.61
CA CYS A 62 6.67 -0.73 -2.04
C CYS A 62 6.41 -1.22 -3.46
N PHE A 63 7.13 -0.71 -4.45
CA PHE A 63 6.85 -1.02 -5.86
C PHE A 63 7.15 -2.48 -6.20
N ALA A 64 8.35 -2.96 -5.87
CA ALA A 64 8.79 -4.31 -6.18
C ALA A 64 7.88 -5.41 -5.62
N PRO A 65 7.55 -5.45 -4.31
CA PRO A 65 6.68 -6.49 -3.75
C PRO A 65 5.24 -6.42 -4.27
N ARG A 66 4.79 -5.26 -4.77
CA ARG A 66 3.45 -5.10 -5.34
C ARG A 66 3.39 -5.51 -6.82
N TYR A 67 4.40 -5.15 -7.60
CA TYR A 67 4.29 -5.14 -9.07
C TYR A 67 5.36 -5.94 -9.81
N LEU A 68 6.49 -6.25 -9.18
CA LEU A 68 7.58 -7.04 -9.79
C LEU A 68 7.48 -8.54 -9.47
N VAL A 69 6.39 -8.98 -8.83
CA VAL A 69 6.06 -10.40 -8.62
C VAL A 69 5.73 -11.10 -9.94
N ALA A 70 5.86 -12.43 -9.98
CA ALA A 70 5.57 -13.25 -11.15
C ALA A 70 6.26 -12.71 -12.43
N GLY A 71 7.55 -12.37 -12.33
CA GLY A 71 8.32 -11.84 -13.45
C GLY A 71 7.96 -10.42 -13.89
N GLY A 72 7.22 -9.66 -13.08
CA GLY A 72 6.78 -8.30 -13.43
C GLY A 72 5.50 -8.24 -14.25
N ALA A 73 4.74 -9.34 -14.33
CA ALA A 73 3.46 -9.37 -15.02
C ALA A 73 2.48 -8.28 -14.55
N PRO A 74 2.32 -7.99 -13.24
CA PRO A 74 1.49 -6.88 -12.79
C PRO A 74 1.95 -5.51 -13.30
N ALA A 75 3.27 -5.23 -13.26
CA ALA A 75 3.82 -3.97 -13.78
C ALA A 75 3.55 -3.84 -15.29
N ALA A 76 3.75 -4.91 -16.06
CA ALA A 76 3.47 -4.93 -17.49
C ALA A 76 1.99 -4.63 -17.80
N HIS A 77 1.06 -5.32 -17.13
CA HIS A 77 -0.38 -5.11 -17.32
C HIS A 77 -0.82 -3.71 -16.89
N LEU A 78 -0.36 -3.24 -15.73
CA LEU A 78 -0.70 -1.90 -15.24
C LEU A 78 -0.15 -0.80 -16.15
N LYS A 79 1.07 -0.96 -16.66
CA LYS A 79 1.66 -0.02 -17.63
C LYS A 79 0.81 0.05 -18.90
N GLN A 80 0.44 -1.10 -19.47
CA GLN A 80 -0.43 -1.15 -20.66
C GLN A 80 -1.81 -0.52 -20.39
N LEU A 81 -2.46 -0.89 -19.28
CA LEU A 81 -3.77 -0.37 -18.92
C LEU A 81 -3.75 1.12 -18.61
N SER A 82 -2.64 1.65 -18.07
CA SER A 82 -2.54 3.07 -17.69
C SER A 82 -2.74 4.05 -18.85
N ALA A 83 -2.53 3.60 -20.09
CA ALA A 83 -2.80 4.38 -21.30
C ALA A 83 -4.27 4.33 -21.76
N ALA A 84 -5.05 3.37 -21.28
CA ALA A 84 -6.41 3.06 -21.76
C ALA A 84 -7.52 3.33 -20.72
N ILE A 85 -7.21 3.34 -19.43
CA ILE A 85 -8.19 3.51 -18.35
C ILE A 85 -8.03 4.83 -17.61
N SER A 86 -9.07 5.23 -16.89
CA SER A 86 -9.02 6.45 -16.08
C SER A 86 -8.00 6.31 -14.94
N THR A 87 -7.54 7.45 -14.42
CA THR A 87 -6.71 7.46 -13.21
C THR A 87 -7.44 6.80 -12.03
N ALA A 88 -8.75 6.98 -11.91
CA ALA A 88 -9.53 6.39 -10.82
C ALA A 88 -9.54 4.86 -10.89
N ASP A 89 -9.74 4.29 -12.08
CA ASP A 89 -9.72 2.84 -12.27
C ASP A 89 -8.33 2.25 -12.03
N LEU A 90 -7.28 2.94 -12.50
CA LEU A 90 -5.90 2.52 -12.26
C LEU A 90 -5.58 2.51 -10.76
N VAL A 91 -6.06 3.52 -10.01
CA VAL A 91 -5.92 3.60 -8.55
C VAL A 91 -6.58 2.40 -7.87
N GLN A 92 -7.75 1.95 -8.33
CA GLN A 92 -8.39 0.74 -7.80
C GLN A 92 -7.59 -0.54 -8.10
N LEU A 93 -6.96 -0.64 -9.27
CA LEU A 93 -6.07 -1.77 -9.56
C LEU A 93 -4.82 -1.76 -8.65
N MET A 94 -4.21 -0.59 -8.45
CA MET A 94 -3.08 -0.42 -7.52
C MET A 94 -3.47 -0.79 -6.08
N PHE A 95 -4.69 -0.46 -5.66
CA PHE A 95 -5.24 -0.87 -4.37
C PHE A 95 -5.32 -2.39 -4.22
N VAL A 96 -5.80 -3.10 -5.24
CA VAL A 96 -5.87 -4.58 -5.22
C VAL A 96 -4.47 -5.19 -5.07
N PHE A 97 -3.48 -4.73 -5.83
CA PHE A 97 -2.10 -5.21 -5.70
C PHE A 97 -1.49 -4.87 -4.34
N THR A 98 -1.78 -3.69 -3.81
CA THR A 98 -1.30 -3.29 -2.48
C THR A 98 -1.91 -4.15 -1.38
N SER A 99 -3.21 -4.48 -1.48
CA SER A 99 -3.92 -5.37 -0.55
C SER A 99 -3.40 -6.81 -0.62
N ARG A 100 -2.97 -7.27 -1.80
CA ARG A 100 -2.33 -8.60 -1.97
C ARG A 100 -0.93 -8.63 -1.37
N ALA A 101 -0.15 -7.58 -1.57
CA ALA A 101 1.19 -7.47 -1.00
C ALA A 101 1.19 -7.21 0.51
N ASN A 102 0.12 -6.61 1.05
CA ASN A 102 -0.03 -6.26 2.46
C ASN A 102 -1.27 -6.96 3.04
N PRO A 103 -1.14 -8.21 3.52
CA PRO A 103 -2.19 -8.97 4.21
C PRO A 103 -3.09 -8.17 5.13
N ILE A 104 -2.49 -7.36 6.00
CA ILE A 104 -3.19 -6.56 7.00
C ILE A 104 -4.13 -5.52 6.38
N LEU A 105 -3.75 -4.93 5.23
CA LEU A 105 -4.61 -4.00 4.50
C LEU A 105 -5.78 -4.75 3.85
N GLY A 106 -5.50 -5.87 3.18
CA GLY A 106 -6.54 -6.67 2.54
C GLY A 106 -7.59 -7.17 3.54
N ASP A 107 -7.15 -7.64 4.71
CA ASP A 107 -8.04 -8.08 5.78
C ASP A 107 -8.81 -6.92 6.41
N PHE A 108 -8.16 -5.77 6.65
CA PHE A 108 -8.83 -4.57 7.16
C PHE A 108 -9.98 -4.14 6.24
N VAL A 109 -9.74 -4.15 4.93
CA VAL A 109 -10.76 -3.79 3.93
C VAL A 109 -11.92 -4.79 3.96
N ARG A 110 -11.64 -6.09 3.98
CA ARG A 110 -12.69 -7.13 3.97
C ARG A 110 -13.51 -7.17 5.27
N GLN A 111 -12.85 -6.99 6.41
CA GLN A 111 -13.43 -7.25 7.73
C GLN A 111 -13.95 -5.98 8.42
N VAL A 112 -13.36 -4.83 8.13
CA VAL A 112 -13.74 -3.55 8.76
C VAL A 112 -14.42 -2.64 7.76
N TYR A 113 -13.77 -2.33 6.62
CA TYR A 113 -14.32 -1.36 5.68
C TYR A 113 -15.71 -1.77 5.16
N TRP A 114 -15.81 -2.96 4.58
CA TRP A 114 -17.08 -3.42 4.02
C TRP A 114 -18.14 -3.70 5.08
N ALA A 115 -17.74 -4.16 6.27
CA ALA A 115 -18.67 -4.37 7.38
C ALA A 115 -19.28 -3.04 7.87
N ARG A 116 -18.45 -1.99 8.02
CA ARG A 116 -18.91 -0.64 8.39
C ARG A 116 -19.80 -0.05 7.31
N TYR A 117 -19.39 -0.15 6.04
CA TYR A 117 -20.18 0.34 4.90
C TYR A 117 -21.56 -0.34 4.83
N ALA A 118 -21.60 -1.69 4.88
CA ALA A 118 -22.85 -2.45 4.84
C ALA A 118 -23.75 -2.18 6.06
N GLY A 119 -23.16 -1.84 7.21
CA GLY A 119 -23.88 -1.42 8.41
C GLY A 119 -24.43 0.01 8.35
N GLY A 120 -24.25 0.75 7.25
CA GLY A 120 -24.74 2.12 7.08
C GLY A 120 -23.91 3.19 7.80
N TYR A 121 -22.71 2.84 8.28
CA TYR A 121 -21.82 3.83 8.89
C TYR A 121 -21.21 4.73 7.81
N THR A 122 -21.15 6.02 8.10
CA THR A 122 -20.56 7.04 7.20
C THR A 122 -19.08 7.29 7.46
N GLN A 123 -18.51 6.66 8.49
CA GLN A 123 -17.12 6.90 8.91
C GLN A 123 -16.43 5.62 9.40
N ILE A 124 -15.11 5.61 9.20
CA ILE A 124 -14.18 4.63 9.78
C ILE A 124 -13.09 5.41 10.51
N THR A 125 -12.90 5.10 11.79
CA THR A 125 -11.99 5.84 12.67
C THR A 125 -10.65 5.12 12.82
N ASN A 126 -9.65 5.83 13.36
CA ASN A 126 -8.39 5.19 13.74
C ASN A 126 -8.57 4.18 14.89
N ASP A 127 -9.62 4.31 15.71
CA ASP A 127 -9.93 3.35 16.77
C ASP A 127 -10.47 2.04 16.20
N ASP A 128 -11.27 2.09 15.12
CA ASP A 128 -11.68 0.88 14.39
C ASP A 128 -10.46 0.12 13.88
N ALA A 129 -9.52 0.84 13.27
CA ALA A 129 -8.27 0.28 12.78
C ALA A 129 -7.41 -0.26 13.93
N ARG A 130 -7.35 0.44 15.06
CA ARG A 130 -6.62 -0.01 16.27
C ARG A 130 -7.19 -1.31 16.81
N THR A 131 -8.50 -1.38 17.01
CA THR A 131 -9.18 -2.60 17.49
C THR A 131 -8.92 -3.76 16.54
N PHE A 132 -8.96 -3.53 15.22
CA PHE A 132 -8.62 -4.55 14.23
C PHE A 132 -7.17 -5.04 14.34
N VAL A 133 -6.21 -4.13 14.49
CA VAL A 133 -4.77 -4.47 14.62
C VAL A 133 -4.53 -5.25 15.91
N GLU A 134 -5.11 -4.82 17.04
CA GLU A 134 -4.98 -5.48 18.34
C GLU A 134 -5.54 -6.91 18.30
N ARG A 135 -6.74 -7.10 17.73
CA ARG A 135 -7.31 -8.44 17.50
C ARG A 135 -6.40 -9.31 16.64
N GLY A 136 -5.86 -8.77 15.55
CA GLY A 136 -4.93 -9.51 14.69
C GLY A 136 -3.65 -9.94 15.42
N ILE A 137 -3.16 -9.14 16.37
CA ILE A 137 -2.02 -9.51 17.22
C ILE A 137 -2.41 -10.65 18.17
N ASP A 138 -3.56 -10.55 18.82
CA ASP A 138 -4.05 -11.56 19.77
C ASP A 138 -4.42 -12.89 19.07
N ASP A 139 -4.88 -12.82 17.82
CA ASP A 139 -5.12 -13.97 16.94
C ASP A 139 -3.84 -14.60 16.36
N GLY A 140 -2.65 -14.08 16.71
CA GLY A 140 -1.37 -14.60 16.25
C GLY A 140 -1.06 -14.30 14.78
N LYS A 141 -1.71 -13.30 14.16
CA LYS A 141 -1.43 -12.92 12.77
C LYS A 141 -0.10 -12.17 12.60
N THR A 142 0.58 -11.77 13.68
CA THR A 142 1.92 -11.18 13.65
C THR A 142 2.98 -12.15 14.16
N ILE A 143 4.21 -12.11 13.62
CA ILE A 143 5.33 -12.95 14.11
C ILE A 143 5.74 -12.56 15.53
N LYS A 144 5.68 -11.26 15.84
CA LYS A 144 6.00 -10.69 17.15
C LYS A 144 4.86 -9.79 17.59
N ARG A 145 4.64 -9.70 18.91
CA ARG A 145 3.75 -8.68 19.47
C ARG A 145 4.31 -7.29 19.15
N TRP A 146 3.45 -6.39 18.68
CA TRP A 146 3.83 -5.01 18.39
C TRP A 146 3.65 -4.11 19.62
N SER A 147 4.49 -3.09 19.74
CA SER A 147 4.31 -2.06 20.78
C SER A 147 3.10 -1.17 20.48
N GLU A 148 2.58 -0.49 21.50
CA GLU A 148 1.46 0.45 21.33
C GLU A 148 1.76 1.53 20.27
N THR A 149 2.98 2.05 20.24
CA THR A 149 3.41 3.02 19.21
C THR A 149 3.34 2.42 17.80
N THR A 150 3.71 1.16 17.63
CA THR A 150 3.61 0.46 16.34
C THR A 150 2.14 0.22 15.97
N VAL A 151 1.31 -0.23 16.91
CA VAL A 151 -0.14 -0.41 16.70
C VAL A 151 -0.79 0.90 16.24
N ARG A 152 -0.56 1.99 16.97
CA ARG A 152 -1.09 3.33 16.62
C ARG A 152 -0.68 3.74 15.21
N ARG A 153 0.60 3.55 14.88
CA ARG A 153 1.17 3.93 13.59
C ARG A 153 0.57 3.10 12.44
N ILE A 154 0.48 1.78 12.59
CA ILE A 154 -0.11 0.90 11.58
C ILE A 154 -1.60 1.19 11.39
N SER A 155 -2.32 1.49 12.47
CA SER A 155 -3.74 1.87 12.40
C SER A 155 -3.95 3.12 11.54
N ALA A 156 -3.14 4.16 11.76
CA ALA A 156 -3.17 5.38 10.95
C ALA A 156 -2.75 5.12 9.48
N TYR A 157 -1.88 4.15 9.24
CA TYR A 157 -1.49 3.77 7.88
C TYR A 157 -2.55 2.96 7.14
N LEU A 158 -3.38 2.18 7.84
CA LEU A 158 -4.51 1.50 7.22
C LEU A 158 -5.53 2.53 6.70
N THR A 159 -5.96 3.46 7.56
CA THR A 159 -6.91 4.51 7.18
C THR A 159 -6.31 5.47 6.15
N GLY A 160 -5.04 5.86 6.31
CA GLY A 160 -4.33 6.68 5.32
C GLY A 160 -4.20 6.01 3.95
N CYS A 161 -3.92 4.71 3.91
CA CYS A 161 -3.83 3.97 2.66
C CYS A 161 -5.20 3.83 1.98
N CYS A 162 -6.28 3.62 2.74
CA CYS A 162 -7.64 3.67 2.22
C CYS A 162 -7.96 5.05 1.61
N ALA A 163 -7.51 6.13 2.24
CA ALA A 163 -7.69 7.48 1.71
C ALA A 163 -6.88 7.72 0.42
N ASP A 164 -5.65 7.23 0.35
CA ASP A 164 -4.83 7.33 -0.88
C ASP A 164 -5.46 6.60 -2.08
N TYR A 165 -6.26 5.55 -1.82
CA TYR A 165 -6.97 4.79 -2.84
C TYR A 165 -8.43 5.21 -3.04
N GLY A 166 -8.85 6.33 -2.44
CA GLY A 166 -10.20 6.88 -2.61
C GLY A 166 -11.31 6.09 -1.93
N MET A 167 -10.96 5.16 -1.02
CA MET A 167 -11.93 4.40 -0.23
C MET A 167 -12.48 5.24 0.93
N LEU A 168 -11.66 6.16 1.44
CA LEU A 168 -11.99 7.10 2.52
C LEU A 168 -11.66 8.52 2.09
N GLU A 169 -12.40 9.49 2.62
CA GLU A 169 -11.96 10.88 2.57
C GLU A 169 -10.75 11.08 3.48
N ARG A 170 -9.86 12.01 3.10
CA ARG A 170 -8.73 12.37 3.95
C ARG A 170 -9.25 13.07 5.19
N GLY A 171 -9.10 12.44 6.35
CA GLY A 171 -9.50 13.02 7.63
C GLY A 171 -8.75 14.31 7.96
N LEU A 172 -9.34 15.11 8.85
CA LEU A 172 -8.69 16.30 9.42
C LEU A 172 -7.37 15.88 10.09
N ARG A 173 -6.25 16.50 9.71
CA ARG A 173 -4.98 16.31 10.43
C ARG A 173 -5.17 16.81 11.85
N SER A 174 -5.04 15.93 12.84
CA SER A 174 -4.91 16.33 14.24
C SER A 174 -3.61 17.12 14.39
N ASN A 175 -3.70 18.44 14.54
CA ASN A 175 -2.60 19.24 15.09
C ASN A 175 -2.45 18.83 16.56
N ARG A 176 -1.54 17.91 16.84
CA ARG A 176 -1.16 17.54 18.21
C ARG A 176 0.35 17.55 18.31
#